data_AF-A0A9E2XNB5-F1
#
_entry.id   AF-A0A9E2XNB5-F1
#
_cell.length_a   1.000
_cell.length_b   1.000
_cell.length_c   1.000
_cell.angle_alpha   90.00
_cell.angle_beta   90.00
_cell.angle_gamma   90.00
#
_symmetry.space_group_name_H-M   'P 1'
#
loop_
_entity.id
_entity.type
_entity.pdbx_description
1 polymer ?
#
loop_
_entity_poly.entity_id
_entity_poly.type
_entity_poly.pdbx_seq_one_letter_code
_entity_poly.pdbx_strand_id
1 'polypeptide(L)'
;MKDLNFTGLISAITLSAALTACGGGGGGGSDGGSSQATAPTTPSATISSFSATGPTANTRLAVVTGQSIYLNWSAVNASTCTLSGASSGSVAGSGQQVITAQSVTAATVNSYTLTCGSASASASITVLPAR
;
A
#
# COMPACT_ATOMS: atom_id res chain seq x y z
N MET A 1 -6.63 12.62 -34.29
CA MET A 1 -6.69 14.08 -34.43
C MET A 1 -7.88 14.58 -33.63
N LYS A 2 -7.61 15.52 -32.70
CA LYS A 2 -8.52 16.19 -31.75
C LYS A 2 -8.53 15.62 -30.34
N ASP A 3 -7.40 15.87 -29.69
CA ASP A 3 -7.21 16.20 -28.28
C ASP A 3 -8.19 17.31 -27.85
N LEU A 4 -8.79 17.21 -26.66
CA LEU A 4 -9.26 18.39 -25.91
C LEU A 4 -9.11 18.16 -24.40
N ASN A 5 -7.99 18.66 -23.89
CA ASN A 5 -7.71 19.03 -22.51
C ASN A 5 -8.49 20.31 -22.18
N PHE A 6 -9.33 20.28 -21.15
CA PHE A 6 -10.11 21.44 -20.67
C PHE A 6 -9.69 21.82 -19.25
N THR A 7 -8.37 21.92 -19.03
CA THR A 7 -7.83 22.69 -17.90
C THR A 7 -7.87 24.16 -18.29
N GLY A 8 -8.92 24.87 -17.89
CA GLY A 8 -8.97 26.30 -18.16
C GLY A 8 -10.30 26.97 -17.88
N LEU A 9 -10.27 27.79 -16.83
CA LEU A 9 -11.02 29.03 -16.66
C LEU A 9 -12.50 28.99 -16.24
N ILE A 10 -12.71 29.49 -15.02
CA ILE A 10 -13.58 30.65 -14.70
C ILE A 10 -15.07 30.57 -15.13
N SER A 11 -15.95 30.29 -14.17
CA SER A 11 -17.25 30.97 -13.96
C SER A 11 -17.82 30.46 -12.64
N ALA A 12 -17.78 31.21 -11.54
CA ALA A 12 -18.65 32.34 -11.24
C ALA A 12 -20.16 31.99 -11.34
N ILE A 13 -20.77 31.87 -10.16
CA ILE A 13 -22.15 32.31 -9.83
C ILE A 13 -23.29 31.43 -10.37
N THR A 14 -23.96 30.72 -9.46
CA THR A 14 -25.43 30.85 -9.31
C THR A 14 -25.85 30.60 -7.88
N LEU A 15 -26.12 31.72 -7.21
CA LEU A 15 -26.91 31.91 -6.01
C LEU A 15 -28.28 31.24 -6.17
N SER A 16 -28.66 30.34 -5.28
CA SER A 16 -30.06 29.91 -5.12
C SER A 16 -30.34 29.63 -3.64
N ALA A 17 -30.83 30.66 -2.97
CA ALA A 17 -31.51 30.55 -1.70
C ALA A 17 -32.96 30.14 -1.95
N ALA A 18 -33.43 29.08 -1.30
CA ALA A 18 -34.84 28.84 -1.07
C ALA A 18 -35.01 28.28 0.34
N LEU A 19 -35.57 29.12 1.22
CA LEU A 19 -35.99 28.78 2.56
C LEU A 19 -37.16 27.80 2.49
N THR A 20 -37.04 26.62 3.11
CA THR A 20 -38.22 25.84 3.52
C THR A 20 -38.18 25.70 5.03
N ALA A 21 -38.93 26.60 5.68
CA ALA A 21 -39.36 26.47 7.06
C ALA A 21 -40.64 25.62 7.08
N CYS A 22 -40.60 24.47 7.74
CA CYS A 22 -41.74 23.71 8.28
C CYS A 22 -41.11 22.56 9.09
N GLY A 23 -41.22 22.43 10.42
CA GLY A 23 -42.40 22.56 11.26
C GLY A 23 -42.79 21.15 11.76
N GLY A 24 -42.62 20.88 13.06
CA GLY A 24 -43.03 19.63 13.75
C GLY A 24 -41.90 19.08 14.63
N GLY A 25 -41.95 19.11 15.97
CA GLY A 25 -42.88 18.39 16.86
C GLY A 25 -42.44 16.91 16.91
N GLY A 26 -42.11 16.24 18.01
CA GLY A 26 -42.40 16.32 19.44
C GLY A 26 -42.47 14.86 19.96
N GLY A 27 -42.10 14.61 21.22
CA GLY A 27 -42.28 13.32 21.93
C GLY A 27 -41.11 12.32 21.75
N GLY A 28 -40.66 11.56 22.73
CA GLY A 28 -41.20 11.21 24.04
C GLY A 28 -40.90 9.72 24.28
N GLY A 29 -40.44 9.36 25.48
CA GLY A 29 -40.46 7.98 25.97
C GLY A 29 -39.18 7.17 25.79
N SER A 30 -38.49 6.97 26.91
CA SER A 30 -37.48 5.95 27.16
C SER A 30 -38.01 4.56 26.77
N ASP A 31 -37.15 3.77 26.11
CA ASP A 31 -37.05 2.30 26.11
C ASP A 31 -36.58 1.85 24.73
N GLY A 32 -35.30 1.49 24.61
CA GLY A 32 -34.77 0.98 23.35
C GLY A 32 -33.26 1.02 23.36
N GLY A 33 -32.67 -0.15 23.55
CA GLY A 33 -31.24 -0.34 23.75
C GLY A 33 -30.37 0.50 22.82
N SER A 34 -29.30 1.01 23.40
CA SER A 34 -28.13 1.57 22.73
C SER A 34 -27.92 0.93 21.37
N SER A 35 -28.44 1.55 20.31
CA SER A 35 -27.90 1.36 18.97
C SER A 35 -26.63 2.19 18.89
N GLN A 36 -25.69 1.88 19.78
CA GLN A 36 -24.28 2.03 19.48
C GLN A 36 -24.10 1.09 18.30
N ALA A 37 -24.15 1.66 17.09
CA ALA A 37 -23.69 0.98 15.91
C ALA A 37 -22.27 0.50 16.25
N THR A 38 -22.13 -0.77 16.59
CA THR A 38 -20.85 -1.44 16.65
C THR A 38 -20.31 -1.31 15.24
N ALA A 39 -19.35 -0.41 15.06
CA ALA A 39 -18.64 -0.28 13.80
C ALA A 39 -18.23 -1.70 13.35
N PRO A 40 -18.45 -2.07 12.09
CA PRO A 40 -18.01 -3.37 11.61
C PRO A 40 -16.52 -3.50 11.93
N THR A 41 -16.15 -4.48 12.75
CA THR A 41 -14.77 -4.82 13.08
C THR A 41 -14.13 -5.40 11.83
N THR A 42 -13.83 -4.52 10.87
CA THR A 42 -13.07 -4.88 9.69
C THR A 42 -11.71 -5.33 10.19
N PRO A 43 -11.29 -6.59 9.90
CA PRO A 43 -10.03 -7.09 10.40
C PRO A 43 -8.90 -6.21 9.84
N SER A 44 -8.01 -5.74 10.72
CA SER A 44 -6.87 -4.92 10.30
C SER A 44 -5.94 -5.76 9.41
N ALA A 45 -5.46 -5.15 8.33
CA ALA A 45 -4.40 -5.69 7.52
C ALA A 45 -3.17 -5.99 8.39
N THR A 46 -2.53 -7.14 8.19
CA THR A 46 -1.30 -7.55 8.89
C THR A 46 -0.36 -8.23 7.92
N ILE A 47 0.93 -7.97 8.01
CA ILE A 47 1.95 -8.66 7.20
C ILE A 47 2.50 -9.83 8.02
N SER A 48 2.26 -11.06 7.56
CA SER A 48 2.68 -12.28 8.24
C SER A 48 4.14 -12.63 7.98
N SER A 49 4.65 -12.30 6.80
CA SER A 49 6.05 -12.55 6.43
C SER A 49 6.49 -11.61 5.32
N PHE A 50 7.71 -11.13 5.41
CA PHE A 50 8.38 -10.42 4.32
C PHE A 50 9.87 -10.72 4.34
N SER A 51 10.41 -11.18 3.21
CA SER A 51 11.80 -11.57 3.10
C SER A 51 12.37 -11.27 1.72
N ALA A 52 13.63 -10.85 1.69
CA ALA A 52 14.43 -10.72 0.48
C ALA A 52 15.54 -11.78 0.52
N THR A 53 15.70 -12.57 -0.54
CA THR A 53 16.66 -13.68 -0.57
C THR A 53 17.39 -13.74 -1.91
N GLY A 54 18.66 -14.12 -1.87
CA GLY A 54 19.47 -14.37 -3.05
C GLY A 54 19.29 -15.78 -3.63
N PRO A 55 19.98 -16.11 -4.73
CA PRO A 55 19.94 -17.45 -5.31
C PRO A 55 20.80 -18.46 -4.54
N THR A 56 21.82 -17.98 -3.80
CA THR A 56 22.55 -18.81 -2.85
C THR A 56 21.89 -18.70 -1.48
N ALA A 57 21.45 -19.83 -0.94
CA ALA A 57 20.89 -19.98 0.42
C ALA A 57 21.97 -19.83 1.51
N ASN A 58 23.04 -19.06 1.26
CA ASN A 58 23.95 -18.69 2.32
C ASN A 58 23.22 -17.67 3.20
N THR A 59 23.24 -17.88 4.51
CA THR A 59 22.62 -17.03 5.56
C THR A 59 23.02 -15.54 5.48
N ARG A 60 23.93 -15.19 4.56
CA ARG A 60 24.26 -13.83 4.19
C ARG A 60 23.25 -13.37 3.15
N LEU A 61 22.45 -12.36 3.51
CA LEU A 61 21.61 -11.56 2.61
C LEU A 61 22.50 -10.82 1.59
N ALA A 62 23.29 -11.52 0.78
CA ALA A 62 24.29 -10.98 -0.12
C ALA A 62 24.16 -11.61 -1.51
N VAL A 63 24.04 -10.79 -2.55
CA VAL A 63 23.81 -11.19 -3.93
C VAL A 63 24.81 -10.49 -4.83
N VAL A 64 25.39 -11.19 -5.81
CA VAL A 64 26.31 -10.57 -6.78
C VAL A 64 25.50 -9.84 -7.85
N THR A 65 25.99 -8.73 -8.39
CA THR A 65 25.36 -8.02 -9.53
C THR A 65 24.98 -8.99 -10.66
N GLY A 66 23.81 -8.81 -11.25
CA GLY A 66 23.29 -9.66 -12.33
C GLY A 66 22.56 -10.93 -11.85
N GLN A 67 22.65 -11.26 -10.56
CA GLN A 67 21.90 -12.38 -9.99
C GLN A 67 20.46 -11.99 -9.62
N SER A 68 19.58 -13.00 -9.50
CA SER A 68 18.18 -12.81 -9.12
C SER A 68 18.01 -12.65 -7.60
N ILE A 69 17.22 -11.66 -7.20
CA ILE A 69 16.73 -11.40 -5.85
C ILE A 69 15.28 -11.83 -5.80
N TYR A 70 14.94 -12.71 -4.88
CA TYR A 70 13.58 -13.18 -4.63
C TYR A 70 12.99 -12.42 -3.44
N LEU A 71 11.98 -11.61 -3.70
CA LEU A 71 11.14 -11.00 -2.67
C LEU A 71 9.93 -11.90 -2.47
N ASN A 72 9.71 -12.34 -1.23
CA ASN A 72 8.55 -13.15 -0.86
C ASN A 72 7.79 -12.46 0.26
N TRP A 73 6.47 -12.36 0.14
CA TRP A 73 5.62 -11.77 1.16
C TRP A 73 4.28 -12.48 1.32
N SER A 74 3.71 -12.32 2.51
CA SER A 74 2.38 -12.78 2.84
C SER A 74 1.71 -11.79 3.77
N ALA A 75 0.52 -11.33 3.40
CA ALA A 75 -0.32 -10.45 4.21
C ALA A 75 -1.71 -11.07 4.38
N VAL A 76 -2.29 -10.83 5.56
CA VAL A 76 -3.61 -11.30 5.97
C VAL A 76 -4.54 -10.10 6.05
N ASN A 77 -5.79 -10.26 5.60
CA ASN A 77 -6.80 -9.20 5.57
C ASN A 77 -6.41 -8.00 4.68
N ALA A 78 -5.51 -8.21 3.71
CA ALA A 78 -5.13 -7.23 2.70
C ALA A 78 -5.08 -7.89 1.32
N SER A 79 -5.89 -7.42 0.37
CA SER A 79 -5.89 -7.93 -1.01
C SER A 79 -4.79 -7.30 -1.87
N THR A 80 -4.39 -6.08 -1.53
CA THR A 80 -3.40 -5.28 -2.26
C THR A 80 -2.41 -4.65 -1.30
N CYS A 81 -1.14 -4.65 -1.67
CA CYS A 81 -0.05 -4.00 -0.95
C CYS A 81 0.77 -3.14 -1.91
N THR A 82 1.50 -2.17 -1.38
CA THR A 82 2.45 -1.35 -2.12
C THR A 82 3.84 -1.82 -1.77
N LEU A 83 4.58 -2.30 -2.76
CA LEU A 83 5.99 -2.61 -2.63
C LEU A 83 6.79 -1.37 -3.07
N SER A 84 7.73 -0.95 -2.24
CA SER A 84 8.65 0.16 -2.47
C SER A 84 10.09 -0.34 -2.36
N GLY A 85 10.98 0.11 -3.25
CA GLY A 85 12.37 -0.33 -3.32
C GLY A 85 12.87 -0.34 -4.77
N ALA A 86 13.62 -1.38 -5.18
CA ALA A 86 14.06 -1.53 -6.57
C ALA A 86 12.90 -1.77 -7.56
N SER A 87 11.72 -2.07 -7.06
CA SER A 87 10.47 -2.08 -7.79
C SER A 87 9.41 -1.38 -6.96
N SER A 88 8.88 -0.28 -7.47
CA SER A 88 7.73 0.42 -6.90
C SER A 88 6.46 -0.04 -7.62
N GLY A 89 5.45 -0.46 -6.87
CA GLY A 89 4.17 -0.86 -7.48
C GLY A 89 3.18 -1.49 -6.53
N SER A 90 1.92 -1.53 -6.97
CA SER A 90 0.87 -2.28 -6.30
C SER A 90 1.03 -3.77 -6.59
N VAL A 91 1.16 -4.57 -5.55
CA VAL A 91 1.29 -6.02 -5.59
C VAL A 91 0.10 -6.67 -4.86
N ALA A 92 -0.13 -7.96 -5.10
CA ALA A 92 -1.13 -8.72 -4.35
C ALA A 92 -0.76 -8.82 -2.86
N GLY A 93 -1.75 -9.08 -2.01
CA GLY A 93 -1.55 -9.27 -0.57
C GLY A 93 -0.50 -10.32 -0.20
N SER A 94 -0.37 -11.36 -1.01
CA SER A 94 0.68 -12.38 -0.89
C SER A 94 1.25 -12.68 -2.25
N GLY A 95 2.55 -12.97 -2.34
CA GLY A 95 3.19 -13.27 -3.60
C GLY A 95 4.70 -13.32 -3.52
N GLN A 96 5.27 -13.55 -4.70
CA GLN A 96 6.70 -13.54 -4.93
C GLN A 96 7.01 -12.63 -6.12
N GLN A 97 8.09 -11.87 -6.01
CA GLN A 97 8.64 -11.11 -7.12
C GLN A 97 10.14 -11.37 -7.25
N VAL A 98 10.57 -11.50 -8.50
CA VAL A 98 11.99 -11.64 -8.84
C VAL A 98 12.49 -10.32 -9.39
N ILE A 99 13.61 -9.84 -8.85
CA ILE A 99 14.28 -8.61 -9.28
C ILE A 99 15.73 -8.94 -9.61
N THR A 100 16.28 -8.39 -10.67
CA THR A 100 17.70 -8.54 -10.97
C THR A 100 18.53 -7.56 -10.13
N ALA A 101 19.56 -8.06 -9.45
CA ALA A 101 20.52 -7.25 -8.74
C ALA A 101 21.23 -6.29 -9.71
N GLN A 102 21.02 -4.98 -9.51
CA GLN A 102 21.60 -3.95 -10.34
C GLN A 102 23.13 -3.93 -10.20
N SER A 103 23.83 -3.47 -11.25
CA SER A 103 25.28 -3.30 -11.22
C SER A 103 25.69 -2.29 -10.16
N VAL A 104 26.61 -2.67 -9.28
CA VAL A 104 27.19 -1.81 -8.24
C VAL A 104 28.71 -1.86 -8.34
N THR A 105 29.37 -0.76 -7.95
CA THR A 105 30.85 -0.66 -7.90
C THR A 105 31.41 -1.03 -6.52
N ALA A 106 30.56 -1.05 -5.50
CA ALA A 106 30.88 -1.43 -4.12
C ALA A 106 29.69 -2.12 -3.46
N ALA A 107 29.93 -2.81 -2.34
CA ALA A 107 28.89 -3.47 -1.56
C ALA A 107 27.80 -2.45 -1.16
N THR A 108 26.57 -2.66 -1.64
CA THR A 108 25.45 -1.71 -1.51
C THR A 108 24.26 -2.40 -0.86
N VAL A 109 23.66 -1.80 0.16
CA VAL A 109 22.46 -2.36 0.80
C VAL A 109 21.20 -1.84 0.10
N ASN A 110 20.42 -2.75 -0.46
CA ASN A 110 19.11 -2.47 -1.02
C ASN A 110 18.02 -2.77 0.01
N SER A 111 17.21 -1.76 0.31
CA SER A 111 16.08 -1.88 1.23
C SER A 111 14.76 -1.90 0.47
N TYR A 112 13.89 -2.79 0.88
CA TYR A 112 12.54 -2.97 0.36
C TYR A 112 11.55 -2.77 1.50
N THR A 113 10.42 -2.16 1.18
CA THR A 113 9.33 -1.94 2.13
C THR A 113 8.03 -2.35 1.48
N LEU A 114 7.29 -3.23 2.15
CA LEU A 114 5.94 -3.63 1.78
C LEU A 114 4.95 -2.95 2.71
N THR A 115 3.94 -2.29 2.14
CA THR A 115 2.89 -1.61 2.90
C THR A 115 1.53 -2.15 2.48
N CYS A 116 0.79 -2.71 3.42
CA CYS A 116 -0.55 -3.28 3.22
C CYS A 116 -1.55 -2.55 4.10
N GLY A 117 -2.21 -1.51 3.58
CA GLY A 117 -3.10 -0.66 4.38
C GLY A 117 -2.33 0.03 5.52
N SER A 118 -2.66 -0.33 6.77
CA SER A 118 -1.99 0.15 7.99
C SER A 118 -0.75 -0.66 8.39
N ALA A 119 -0.54 -1.85 7.82
CA ALA A 119 0.63 -2.68 8.11
C ALA A 119 1.80 -2.34 7.20
N SER A 120 3.02 -2.38 7.72
CA SER A 120 4.25 -2.21 6.96
C SER A 120 5.34 -3.16 7.43
N ALA A 121 6.15 -3.66 6.49
CA ALA A 121 7.27 -4.54 6.75
C ALA A 121 8.44 -4.17 5.85
N SER A 122 9.67 -4.37 6.32
CA SER A 122 10.87 -4.05 5.57
C SER A 122 11.83 -5.24 5.52
N ALA A 123 12.53 -5.36 4.39
CA ALA A 123 13.54 -6.40 4.15
C ALA A 123 14.73 -5.76 3.42
N SER A 124 15.94 -6.19 3.72
CA SER A 124 17.15 -5.65 3.11
C SER A 124 18.06 -6.75 2.59
N ILE A 125 18.78 -6.45 1.52
CA ILE A 125 19.75 -7.34 0.90
C ILE A 125 20.95 -6.55 0.41
N THR A 126 22.15 -7.09 0.60
CA THR A 126 23.39 -6.49 0.15
C THR A 126 23.72 -6.97 -1.25
N VAL A 127 23.97 -6.06 -2.18
CA VAL A 127 24.48 -6.35 -3.51
C VAL A 127 25.99 -6.16 -3.51
N LEU A 128 26.73 -7.17 -3.95
CA LEU A 128 28.18 -7.16 -4.09
C LEU A 128 28.56 -6.97 -5.57
N PRO A 129 29.61 -6.21 -5.89
CA PRO A 129 30.09 -6.04 -7.27
C PRO A 129 30.49 -7.40 -7.88
N ALA A 130 30.21 -7.60 -9.18
CA ALA A 130 30.84 -8.67 -9.93
C ALA A 130 32.36 -8.42 -10.00
N ARG A 131 33.12 -9.46 -9.69
CA ARG A 131 34.58 -9.43 -9.62
C ARG A 131 35.20 -9.51 -11.01
#